data_AF-A0A6P8FPB3-F1
#
_entry.id   AF-A0A6P8FPB3-F1
#
_cell.length_a   1.000
_cell.length_b   1.000
_cell.length_c   1.000
_cell.angle_alpha   90.00
_cell.angle_beta   90.00
_cell.angle_gamma   90.00
#
_symmetry.space_group_name_H-M   'P 1'
#
loop_
_entity.id
_entity.type
_entity.pdbx_description
1 polymer ?
#
loop_
_entity_poly.entity_id
_entity_poly.type
_entity_poly.pdbx_seq_one_letter_code
_entity_poly.pdbx_strand_id
1 'polypeptide(L)'
;MEWTGTWIFNPRGVEAFCALKKLCICAALMGAVLLRVNAESCPWSCSCANSTATVSCLDSQETEIPGDIPPWVNTLILRGNNVSTLPECAFSPNGTELELVTLLLSHNNIQTIEPYAFLGLPRLQLLDLSHNRLVVISEMAFYGLEELRYLHLNDTLTAFGARQLSRALDSESLRNLQRLELSGNRLKTVPLASFDTFNLHVLVLTNNSIEVIGKDNITSFSELRNLDVFLAQNPFRCTCDIETFYHWLKNSSQCPDSHQLLCSQPDGKKGIPLEKLRHEDVDCRSAELEAVSYVFLGLVLALIGVVFLMVLYLNGGGIKRWLNNFRDACRDQMEVYHYRYEQDSDPRLANVAV
;
A
#
# COMPACT_ATOMS: atom_id res chain seq x y z
N MET A 1 5.83 -8.87 -38.45
CA MET A 1 5.50 -10.17 -37.84
C MET A 1 6.09 -10.14 -36.44
N GLU A 2 5.26 -9.67 -35.51
CA GLU A 2 5.54 -9.67 -34.07
C GLU A 2 5.58 -11.11 -33.58
N TRP A 3 6.62 -11.45 -32.84
CA TRP A 3 6.71 -12.73 -32.15
C TRP A 3 6.20 -12.54 -30.72
N THR A 4 4.90 -12.73 -30.53
CA THR A 4 4.28 -12.95 -29.21
C THR A 4 4.35 -14.45 -28.90
N GLY A 5 5.49 -14.89 -28.34
CA GLY A 5 5.68 -16.27 -27.89
C GLY A 5 5.51 -16.39 -26.38
N THR A 6 4.31 -16.77 -25.95
CA THR A 6 4.06 -17.31 -24.60
C THR A 6 4.85 -18.60 -24.43
N TRP A 7 5.95 -18.56 -23.67
CA TRP A 7 6.65 -19.78 -23.24
C TRP A 7 5.81 -20.50 -22.20
N ILE A 8 5.34 -21.70 -22.55
CA ILE A 8 4.76 -22.65 -21.60
C ILE A 8 5.94 -23.13 -20.73
N PHE A 9 5.99 -22.67 -19.48
CA PHE A 9 7.03 -23.00 -18.51
C PHE A 9 7.00 -24.50 -18.16
N ASN A 10 8.10 -25.20 -18.43
CA ASN A 10 8.30 -26.58 -18.00
C ASN A 10 9.17 -26.59 -16.73
N PRO A 11 8.67 -27.01 -15.56
CA PRO A 11 9.42 -26.98 -14.29
C PRO A 11 10.74 -27.77 -14.36
N ARG A 12 10.78 -28.88 -15.13
CA ARG A 12 12.02 -29.65 -15.35
C ARG A 12 13.11 -28.89 -16.12
N GLY A 13 12.74 -27.85 -16.86
CA GLY A 13 13.69 -27.02 -17.59
C GLY A 13 14.44 -26.02 -16.71
N VAL A 14 13.84 -25.60 -15.58
CA VAL A 14 14.39 -24.59 -14.68
C VAL A 14 15.44 -25.20 -13.73
N GLU A 15 15.19 -26.39 -13.22
CA GLU A 15 16.19 -27.17 -12.45
C GLU A 15 17.42 -27.50 -13.32
N ALA A 16 17.17 -27.92 -14.57
CA ALA A 16 18.23 -28.14 -15.56
C ALA A 16 18.97 -26.83 -15.91
N PHE A 17 18.29 -25.68 -15.92
CA PHE A 17 18.87 -24.36 -16.20
C PHE A 17 19.90 -23.95 -15.14
N CYS A 18 19.61 -24.13 -13.84
CA CYS A 18 20.60 -23.85 -12.79
C CYS A 18 21.82 -24.78 -12.87
N ALA A 19 21.64 -26.06 -13.23
CA ALA A 19 22.75 -26.98 -13.44
C ALA A 19 23.58 -26.66 -14.71
N LEU A 20 22.94 -26.19 -15.79
CA LEU A 20 23.59 -25.90 -17.08
C LEU A 20 24.38 -24.58 -17.09
N LYS A 21 24.00 -23.58 -16.29
CA LYS A 21 24.65 -22.24 -16.26
C LYS A 21 26.14 -22.31 -15.90
N LYS A 22 26.60 -23.41 -15.28
CA LYS A 22 28.03 -23.62 -14.93
C LYS A 22 28.83 -24.46 -15.94
N LEU A 23 28.19 -25.13 -16.92
CA LEU A 23 28.92 -25.85 -17.98
C LEU A 23 29.70 -24.91 -18.93
N CYS A 24 29.52 -23.59 -18.82
CA CYS A 24 30.20 -22.59 -19.65
C CYS A 24 31.46 -21.95 -19.03
N ILE A 25 31.94 -22.37 -17.86
CA ILE A 25 33.22 -21.86 -17.32
C ILE A 25 34.05 -23.02 -16.74
N CYS A 26 34.77 -23.72 -17.63
CA CYS A 26 36.08 -24.38 -17.40
C CYS A 26 36.38 -25.36 -18.55
N ALA A 27 36.68 -24.83 -19.74
CA ALA A 27 37.38 -25.57 -20.78
C ALA A 27 38.82 -25.04 -20.89
N ALA A 28 39.57 -25.07 -19.79
CA ALA A 28 41.03 -24.95 -19.81
C ALA A 28 41.62 -25.40 -18.47
N LEU A 29 42.60 -26.31 -18.55
CA LEU A 29 43.57 -26.74 -17.53
C LEU A 29 43.20 -27.96 -16.64
N MET A 30 43.70 -29.10 -17.14
CA MET A 30 44.55 -30.08 -16.45
C MET A 30 43.99 -30.95 -15.31
N GLY A 31 44.01 -32.25 -15.58
CA GLY A 31 44.80 -33.19 -14.78
C GLY A 31 44.21 -33.54 -13.42
N ALA A 32 43.54 -34.70 -13.39
CA ALA A 32 43.02 -35.31 -12.18
C ALA A 32 44.08 -35.41 -11.06
N VAL A 33 43.97 -34.52 -10.08
CA VAL A 33 44.35 -34.82 -8.70
C VAL A 33 43.04 -35.06 -7.97
N LEU A 34 42.75 -36.33 -7.65
CA LEU A 34 41.73 -36.70 -6.68
C LEU A 34 42.19 -36.25 -5.30
N LEU A 35 42.13 -34.94 -5.03
CA LEU A 35 42.02 -34.46 -3.67
C LEU A 35 40.61 -34.82 -3.23
N ARG A 36 40.50 -35.73 -2.26
CA ARG A 36 39.30 -35.81 -1.44
C ARG A 36 39.04 -34.41 -0.91
N VAL A 37 38.06 -33.71 -1.48
CA VAL A 37 37.56 -32.48 -0.87
C VAL A 37 36.86 -32.96 0.40
N ASN A 38 37.52 -32.79 1.54
CA ASN A 38 36.89 -33.07 2.82
C ASN A 38 35.58 -32.27 2.87
N ALA A 39 34.47 -32.95 3.16
CA ALA A 39 33.15 -32.37 3.37
C ALA A 39 33.07 -31.57 4.69
N GLU A 40 34.14 -30.86 5.04
CA GLU A 40 34.40 -30.19 6.31
C GLU A 40 34.91 -28.75 6.13
N SER A 41 34.90 -28.22 4.91
CA SER A 41 35.38 -26.85 4.69
C SER A 41 34.30 -25.86 5.08
N CYS A 42 34.49 -25.20 6.22
CA CYS A 42 33.72 -24.02 6.59
C CYS A 42 34.13 -22.85 5.71
N PRO A 43 33.19 -22.00 5.23
CA PRO A 43 33.57 -20.79 4.51
C PRO A 43 34.47 -19.90 5.37
N TRP A 44 35.48 -19.30 4.76
CA TRP A 44 36.60 -18.64 5.45
C TRP A 44 36.20 -17.49 6.40
N SER A 45 35.13 -16.76 6.07
CA SER A 45 34.58 -15.66 6.89
C SER A 45 33.48 -16.10 7.86
N CYS A 46 33.25 -17.41 8.00
CA CYS A 46 32.12 -17.96 8.73
C CYS A 46 32.56 -18.89 9.86
N SER A 47 31.68 -19.04 10.85
CA SER A 47 31.80 -20.02 11.92
C SER A 47 30.83 -21.17 11.68
N CYS A 48 31.34 -22.39 11.68
CA CYS A 48 30.56 -23.61 11.45
C CYS A 48 30.43 -24.42 12.74
N ALA A 49 29.19 -24.79 13.07
CA ALA A 49 28.83 -25.62 14.20
C ALA A 49 28.15 -26.90 13.74
N ASN A 50 28.92 -27.99 13.65
CA ASN A 50 28.42 -29.29 13.17
C ASN A 50 27.36 -29.89 14.10
N SER A 51 27.45 -29.66 15.41
CA SER A 51 26.50 -30.18 16.40
C SER A 51 25.08 -29.66 16.21
N THR A 52 24.94 -28.43 15.69
CA THR A 52 23.66 -27.77 15.43
C THR A 52 23.38 -27.62 13.93
N ALA A 53 24.22 -28.21 13.08
CA ALA A 53 24.15 -28.05 11.62
C ALA A 53 24.04 -26.57 11.18
N THR A 54 24.78 -25.67 11.82
CA THR A 54 24.66 -24.21 11.62
C THR A 54 25.94 -23.61 11.03
N VAL A 55 25.78 -22.71 10.05
CA VAL A 55 26.86 -21.84 9.54
C VAL A 55 26.47 -20.39 9.78
N SER A 56 27.38 -19.62 10.38
CA SER A 56 27.13 -18.24 10.76
C SER A 56 28.24 -17.33 10.25
N CYS A 57 27.88 -16.39 9.38
CA CYS A 57 28.73 -15.34 8.84
C CYS A 57 28.15 -14.01 9.28
N LEU A 58 28.75 -13.41 10.30
CA LEU A 58 28.26 -12.21 10.96
C LEU A 58 29.23 -11.06 10.72
N ASP A 59 28.70 -9.91 10.31
CA ASP A 59 29.44 -8.64 10.20
C ASP A 59 30.77 -8.75 9.41
N SER A 60 30.82 -9.69 8.46
CA SER A 60 32.00 -10.04 7.67
C SER A 60 32.23 -9.15 6.45
N GLN A 61 31.36 -8.14 6.24
CA GLN A 61 31.38 -7.22 5.08
C GLN A 61 31.30 -7.92 3.71
N GLU A 62 30.87 -9.17 3.68
CA GLU A 62 30.73 -9.96 2.45
C GLU A 62 29.72 -9.29 1.51
N THR A 63 30.08 -9.18 0.23
CA THR A 63 29.23 -8.62 -0.82
C THR A 63 28.45 -9.68 -1.58
N GLU A 64 28.80 -10.94 -1.42
CA GLU A 64 28.24 -12.08 -2.13
C GLU A 64 27.91 -13.22 -1.15
N ILE A 65 27.08 -14.16 -1.60
CA ILE A 65 26.77 -15.37 -0.83
C ILE A 65 27.96 -16.34 -0.96
N PRO A 66 28.44 -16.96 0.15
CA PRO A 66 29.50 -17.95 0.09
C PRO A 66 29.13 -19.12 -0.84
N GLY A 67 29.98 -19.43 -1.81
CA GLY A 67 29.73 -20.51 -2.78
C GLY A 67 30.03 -21.92 -2.25
N ASP A 68 30.73 -22.01 -1.12
CA ASP A 68 31.24 -23.23 -0.48
C ASP A 68 30.44 -23.59 0.79
N ILE A 69 29.11 -23.47 0.73
CA ILE A 69 28.23 -23.87 1.83
C ILE A 69 28.27 -25.40 2.00
N PRO A 70 28.59 -25.94 3.19
CA PRO A 70 28.62 -27.37 3.40
C PRO A 70 27.23 -28.03 3.23
N PRO A 71 27.15 -29.26 2.70
CA PRO A 71 25.87 -29.90 2.38
C PRO A 71 25.07 -30.38 3.61
N TRP A 72 25.72 -30.52 4.77
CA TRP A 72 25.08 -30.93 6.02
C TRP A 72 24.36 -29.79 6.73
N VAL A 73 24.49 -28.55 6.24
CA VAL A 73 23.96 -27.36 6.89
C VAL A 73 22.45 -27.36 6.80
N ASN A 74 21.82 -27.07 7.94
CA ASN A 74 20.39 -26.90 8.07
C ASN A 74 20.00 -25.43 8.31
N THR A 75 20.88 -24.70 8.99
CA THR A 75 20.68 -23.29 9.33
C THR A 75 21.83 -22.45 8.79
N LEU A 76 21.53 -21.52 7.89
CA LEU A 76 22.49 -20.56 7.35
C LEU A 76 22.16 -19.15 7.84
N ILE A 77 23.09 -18.53 8.55
CA ILE A 77 22.98 -17.19 9.10
C ILE A 77 23.98 -16.27 8.39
N LEU A 78 23.46 -15.36 7.57
CA LEU A 78 24.20 -14.34 6.85
C LEU A 78 23.64 -12.98 7.28
N ARG A 79 24.06 -12.47 8.46
CA ARG A 79 23.50 -11.25 9.05
C ARG A 79 24.56 -10.16 9.16
N GLY A 80 24.20 -8.91 8.87
CA GLY A 80 25.12 -7.78 9.01
C GLY A 80 26.19 -7.69 7.92
N ASN A 81 26.02 -8.39 6.79
CA ASN A 81 26.93 -8.29 5.66
C ASN A 81 26.45 -7.23 4.65
N ASN A 82 27.14 -7.09 3.52
CA ASN A 82 26.85 -6.09 2.50
C ASN A 82 26.37 -6.72 1.19
N VAL A 83 25.66 -7.86 1.29
CA VAL A 83 25.08 -8.53 0.12
C VAL A 83 24.03 -7.61 -0.51
N SER A 84 24.22 -7.26 -1.78
CA SER A 84 23.33 -6.34 -2.50
C SER A 84 22.31 -7.01 -3.40
N THR A 85 22.65 -8.18 -3.92
CA THR A 85 21.84 -8.89 -4.92
C THR A 85 21.78 -10.36 -4.54
N LEU A 86 20.58 -10.95 -4.61
CA LEU A 86 20.39 -12.39 -4.61
C LEU A 86 20.24 -12.83 -6.08
N PRO A 87 21.31 -13.36 -6.70
CA PRO A 87 21.27 -13.75 -8.09
C PRO A 87 20.43 -15.01 -8.31
N GLU A 88 20.08 -15.29 -9.57
CA GLU A 88 19.44 -16.56 -9.92
C GLU A 88 20.26 -17.76 -9.40
N CYS A 89 19.61 -18.75 -8.80
CA CYS A 89 20.25 -19.97 -8.29
C CYS A 89 21.31 -19.71 -7.18
N ALA A 90 21.19 -18.62 -6.41
CA ALA A 90 22.18 -18.20 -5.43
C ALA A 90 22.56 -19.28 -4.39
N PHE A 91 21.62 -20.17 -4.07
CA PHE A 91 21.80 -21.23 -3.08
C PHE A 91 21.93 -22.63 -3.68
N SER A 92 22.11 -22.72 -5.00
CA SER A 92 22.44 -23.97 -5.69
C SER A 92 23.70 -23.78 -6.57
N PRO A 93 24.83 -23.28 -6.02
CA PRO A 93 25.98 -22.83 -6.81
C PRO A 93 26.66 -23.97 -7.60
N ASN A 94 26.43 -25.23 -7.24
CA ASN A 94 26.94 -26.42 -7.94
C ASN A 94 25.82 -27.27 -8.57
N GLY A 95 24.59 -26.74 -8.67
CA GLY A 95 23.42 -27.51 -9.11
C GLY A 95 22.95 -28.56 -8.10
N THR A 96 23.48 -28.54 -6.88
CA THR A 96 23.06 -29.37 -5.76
C THR A 96 22.06 -28.61 -4.92
N GLU A 97 20.97 -29.27 -4.54
CA GLU A 97 20.03 -28.75 -3.55
C GLU A 97 20.70 -28.75 -2.17
N LEU A 98 20.36 -27.74 -1.37
CA LEU A 98 20.75 -27.66 0.03
C LEU A 98 19.54 -28.01 0.90
N GLU A 99 19.76 -28.83 1.92
CA GLU A 99 18.74 -29.24 2.89
C GLU A 99 18.49 -28.16 3.97
N LEU A 100 18.63 -26.87 3.61
CA LEU A 100 18.41 -25.76 4.54
C LEU A 100 16.94 -25.71 4.96
N VAL A 101 16.70 -25.65 6.27
CA VAL A 101 15.37 -25.35 6.86
C VAL A 101 15.27 -23.88 7.24
N THR A 102 16.37 -23.24 7.63
CA THR A 102 16.39 -21.84 8.10
C THR A 102 17.46 -21.02 7.37
N LEU A 103 17.04 -19.92 6.75
CA LEU A 103 17.90 -18.97 6.06
C LEU A 103 17.65 -17.56 6.61
N LEU A 104 18.66 -17.01 7.30
CA LEU A 104 18.61 -15.67 7.88
C LEU A 104 19.52 -14.73 7.08
N LEU A 105 18.93 -13.80 6.34
CA LEU A 105 19.57 -12.79 5.50
C LEU A 105 19.26 -11.37 6.01
N SER A 106 18.86 -11.22 7.26
CA SER A 106 18.48 -9.92 7.81
C SER A 106 19.66 -8.97 7.99
N HIS A 107 19.39 -7.66 7.99
CA HIS A 107 20.40 -6.61 8.13
C HIS A 107 21.53 -6.69 7.09
N ASN A 108 21.20 -7.04 5.84
CA ASN A 108 22.11 -6.85 4.70
C ASN A 108 21.72 -5.59 3.92
N ASN A 109 22.28 -5.40 2.73
CA ASN A 109 21.92 -4.31 1.82
C ASN A 109 21.23 -4.85 0.56
N ILE A 110 20.44 -5.92 0.69
CA ILE A 110 19.83 -6.59 -0.46
C ILE A 110 18.81 -5.63 -1.09
N GLN A 111 19.05 -5.30 -2.36
CA GLN A 111 18.25 -4.39 -3.17
C GLN A 111 17.52 -5.13 -4.30
N THR A 112 18.07 -6.24 -4.78
CA THR A 112 17.52 -6.99 -5.90
C THR A 112 17.41 -8.47 -5.57
N ILE A 113 16.24 -9.06 -5.81
CA ILE A 113 16.04 -10.50 -5.85
C ILE A 113 15.72 -10.90 -7.29
N GLU A 114 16.64 -11.61 -7.92
CA GLU A 114 16.50 -12.10 -9.29
C GLU A 114 15.52 -13.30 -9.36
N PRO A 115 15.03 -13.68 -10.55
CA PRO A 115 14.22 -14.88 -10.73
C PRO A 115 14.90 -16.13 -10.14
N TYR A 116 14.15 -17.01 -9.49
CA TYR A 116 14.67 -18.30 -9.00
C TYR A 116 15.86 -18.18 -8.04
N ALA A 117 16.00 -17.06 -7.32
CA ALA A 117 17.13 -16.82 -6.44
C ALA A 117 17.25 -17.86 -5.32
N PHE A 118 16.11 -18.37 -4.84
CA PHE A 118 16.03 -19.40 -3.79
C PHE A 118 15.82 -20.82 -4.33
N LEU A 119 15.95 -21.03 -5.65
CA LEU A 119 15.86 -22.38 -6.21
C LEU A 119 16.98 -23.27 -5.66
N GLY A 120 16.65 -24.53 -5.38
CA GLY A 120 17.55 -25.48 -4.73
C GLY A 120 17.44 -25.52 -3.20
N LEU A 121 16.44 -24.85 -2.61
CA LEU A 121 16.11 -24.90 -1.19
C LEU A 121 14.75 -25.57 -0.92
N PRO A 122 14.55 -26.86 -1.29
CA PRO A 122 13.24 -27.51 -1.26
C PRO A 122 12.67 -27.71 0.16
N ARG A 123 13.53 -27.68 1.19
CA ARG A 123 13.14 -27.87 2.60
C ARG A 123 13.05 -26.58 3.41
N LEU A 124 13.22 -25.42 2.77
CA LEU A 124 13.27 -24.16 3.51
C LEU A 124 11.93 -23.86 4.15
N GLN A 125 11.92 -23.67 5.47
CA GLN A 125 10.72 -23.35 6.24
C GLN A 125 10.70 -21.91 6.73
N LEU A 126 11.86 -21.32 7.01
CA LEU A 126 12.00 -19.95 7.50
C LEU A 126 12.98 -19.17 6.62
N LEU A 127 12.48 -18.08 6.03
CA LEU A 127 13.26 -17.09 5.31
C LEU A 127 13.10 -15.72 5.97
N ASP A 128 14.21 -15.18 6.49
CA ASP A 128 14.25 -13.84 7.05
C ASP A 128 15.06 -12.89 6.16
N LEU A 129 14.37 -11.92 5.57
CA LEU A 129 14.92 -10.84 4.73
C LEU A 129 14.73 -9.46 5.40
N SER A 130 14.41 -9.43 6.69
CA SER A 130 14.12 -8.19 7.42
C SER A 130 15.30 -7.23 7.42
N HIS A 131 15.04 -5.92 7.49
CA HIS A 131 16.06 -4.87 7.50
C HIS A 131 17.00 -4.94 6.29
N ASN A 132 16.43 -5.14 5.10
CA ASN A 132 17.10 -4.96 3.81
C ASN A 132 16.51 -3.73 3.10
N ARG A 133 16.82 -3.53 1.81
CA ARG A 133 16.30 -2.38 1.05
C ARG A 133 15.85 -2.78 -0.35
N LEU A 134 14.94 -3.73 -0.43
CA LEU A 134 14.43 -4.29 -1.67
C LEU A 134 13.82 -3.19 -2.56
N VAL A 135 14.52 -2.95 -3.67
CA VAL A 135 14.08 -2.13 -4.79
C VAL A 135 13.39 -3.03 -5.78
N VAL A 136 14.08 -4.04 -6.30
CA VAL A 136 13.59 -4.89 -7.39
C VAL A 136 13.29 -6.29 -6.87
N ILE A 137 12.06 -6.74 -7.05
CA ILE A 137 11.62 -8.09 -6.70
C ILE A 137 11.05 -8.73 -7.96
N SER A 138 11.70 -9.81 -8.42
CA SER A 138 11.18 -10.62 -9.53
C SER A 138 9.86 -11.29 -9.15
N GLU A 139 8.97 -11.48 -10.13
CA GLU A 139 7.72 -12.25 -9.95
C GLU A 139 8.02 -13.73 -9.62
N MET A 140 9.18 -14.23 -10.06
CA MET A 140 9.67 -15.59 -9.76
C MET A 140 10.70 -15.61 -8.63
N ALA A 141 10.77 -14.55 -7.81
CA ALA A 141 11.75 -14.44 -6.73
C ALA A 141 11.67 -15.62 -5.74
N PHE A 142 10.46 -15.98 -5.31
CA PHE A 142 10.19 -17.00 -4.30
C PHE A 142 9.80 -18.37 -4.90
N TYR A 143 10.03 -18.58 -6.19
CA TYR A 143 9.70 -19.83 -6.87
C TYR A 143 10.48 -21.02 -6.28
N GLY A 144 9.82 -22.16 -6.11
CA GLY A 144 10.41 -23.40 -5.59
C GLY A 144 10.43 -23.52 -4.06
N LEU A 145 9.95 -22.51 -3.33
CA LEU A 145 9.87 -22.50 -1.86
C LEU A 145 8.59 -23.19 -1.34
N GLU A 146 8.41 -24.46 -1.70
CA GLU A 146 7.16 -25.22 -1.44
C GLU A 146 6.89 -25.48 0.05
N GLU A 147 7.93 -25.67 0.86
CA GLU A 147 7.85 -25.95 2.29
C GLU A 147 7.92 -24.70 3.17
N LEU A 148 7.94 -23.50 2.58
CA LEU A 148 8.12 -22.26 3.32
C LEU A 148 6.90 -21.97 4.20
N ARG A 149 7.15 -21.73 5.49
CA ARG A 149 6.11 -21.47 6.50
C ARG A 149 6.19 -20.05 7.05
N TYR A 150 7.39 -19.51 7.18
CA TYR A 150 7.65 -18.21 7.79
C TYR A 150 8.44 -17.34 6.81
N LEU A 151 7.84 -16.23 6.37
CA LEU A 151 8.50 -15.23 5.55
C LEU A 151 8.51 -13.90 6.28
N HIS A 152 9.70 -13.44 6.66
CA HIS A 152 9.89 -12.16 7.33
C HIS A 152 10.48 -11.13 6.35
N LEU A 153 9.74 -10.03 6.17
CA LEU A 153 10.08 -8.92 5.29
C LEU A 153 9.91 -7.59 6.03
N ASN A 154 10.16 -7.55 7.35
CA ASN A 154 10.00 -6.34 8.14
C ASN A 154 11.07 -5.29 7.77
N ASP A 155 10.65 -4.03 7.61
CA ASP A 155 11.54 -2.91 7.25
C ASP A 155 12.44 -3.22 6.04
N THR A 156 11.86 -3.86 5.01
CA THR A 156 12.61 -4.40 3.87
C THR A 156 12.34 -3.63 2.57
N LEU A 157 11.12 -3.12 2.36
CA LEU A 157 10.63 -2.71 1.05
C LEU A 157 10.79 -1.21 0.80
N THR A 158 11.22 -0.87 -0.41
CA THR A 158 11.02 0.47 -0.96
C THR A 158 9.63 0.62 -1.59
N ALA A 159 9.23 1.85 -1.92
CA ALA A 159 7.97 2.10 -2.63
C ALA A 159 7.89 1.43 -4.02
N PHE A 160 9.03 1.10 -4.64
CA PHE A 160 9.04 0.33 -5.90
C PHE A 160 8.87 -1.17 -5.60
N GLY A 161 9.67 -1.72 -4.69
CA GLY A 161 9.58 -3.14 -4.30
C GLY A 161 8.21 -3.52 -3.74
N ALA A 162 7.58 -2.65 -2.95
CA ALA A 162 6.21 -2.84 -2.45
C ALA A 162 5.17 -3.06 -3.57
N ARG A 163 5.35 -2.45 -4.75
CA ARG A 163 4.45 -2.62 -5.90
C ARG A 163 4.65 -3.96 -6.63
N GLN A 164 5.82 -4.58 -6.48
CA GLN A 164 6.15 -5.85 -7.11
C GLN A 164 5.87 -7.05 -6.20
N LEU A 165 5.85 -6.82 -4.88
CA LEU A 165 5.69 -7.86 -3.88
C LEU A 165 4.46 -8.75 -4.12
N SER A 166 3.32 -8.17 -4.45
CA SER A 166 2.08 -8.96 -4.64
C SER A 166 2.22 -10.01 -5.73
N ARG A 167 2.90 -9.69 -6.85
CA ARG A 167 3.16 -10.65 -7.93
C ARG A 167 4.21 -11.67 -7.54
N ALA A 168 5.23 -11.28 -6.78
CA ALA A 168 6.26 -12.20 -6.29
C ALA A 168 5.71 -13.24 -5.30
N LEU A 169 4.74 -12.84 -4.47
CA LEU A 169 4.09 -13.75 -3.52
C LEU A 169 3.13 -14.73 -4.22
N ASP A 170 2.55 -14.35 -5.36
CA ASP A 170 1.60 -15.17 -6.14
C ASP A 170 2.28 -16.25 -7.02
N SER A 171 3.49 -16.69 -6.66
CA SER A 171 4.34 -17.60 -7.46
C SER A 171 3.88 -19.06 -7.52
N GLU A 172 2.65 -19.36 -7.07
CA GLU A 172 2.07 -20.71 -6.84
C GLU A 172 2.87 -21.65 -5.92
N SER A 173 4.08 -21.25 -5.49
CA SER A 173 5.02 -22.08 -4.73
C SER A 173 4.80 -21.95 -3.22
N LEU A 174 4.32 -20.81 -2.74
CA LEU A 174 4.19 -20.49 -1.30
C LEU A 174 2.95 -21.12 -0.63
N ARG A 175 2.55 -22.32 -1.04
CA ARG A 175 1.28 -22.96 -0.61
C ARG A 175 1.22 -23.27 0.88
N ASN A 176 2.36 -23.53 1.50
CA ASN A 176 2.47 -23.84 2.92
C ASN A 176 2.75 -22.61 3.81
N LEU A 177 2.71 -21.39 3.25
CA LEU A 177 3.04 -20.19 4.00
C LEU A 177 2.02 -19.95 5.12
N GLN A 178 2.49 -19.93 6.37
CA GLN A 178 1.67 -19.79 7.58
C GLN A 178 1.78 -18.40 8.19
N ARG A 179 2.94 -17.77 8.10
CA ARG A 179 3.20 -16.46 8.69
C ARG A 179 3.93 -15.56 7.71
N LEU A 180 3.35 -14.39 7.47
CA LEU A 180 3.92 -13.34 6.65
C LEU A 180 4.08 -12.07 7.48
N GLU A 181 5.32 -11.62 7.68
CA GLU A 181 5.62 -10.39 8.39
C GLU A 181 6.06 -9.27 7.45
N LEU A 182 5.32 -8.16 7.46
CA LEU A 182 5.48 -7.03 6.55
C LEU A 182 5.49 -5.68 7.29
N SER A 183 5.91 -5.67 8.55
CA SER A 183 5.91 -4.46 9.37
C SER A 183 6.89 -3.40 8.84
N GLY A 184 6.58 -2.12 8.99
CA GLY A 184 7.54 -1.05 8.67
C GLY A 184 7.78 -0.76 7.18
N ASN A 185 7.00 -1.34 6.27
CA ASN A 185 7.24 -1.28 4.82
C ASN A 185 6.54 -0.13 4.09
N ARG A 186 5.84 0.76 4.81
CA ARG A 186 5.07 1.88 4.24
C ARG A 186 4.04 1.43 3.18
N LEU A 187 3.50 0.23 3.34
CA LEU A 187 2.50 -0.33 2.44
C LEU A 187 1.22 0.50 2.51
N LYS A 188 0.64 0.84 1.35
CA LYS A 188 -0.64 1.57 1.28
C LYS A 188 -1.85 0.66 1.22
N THR A 189 -1.65 -0.60 0.83
CA THR A 189 -2.68 -1.62 0.65
C THR A 189 -2.11 -2.97 1.10
N VAL A 190 -2.98 -3.95 1.33
CA VAL A 190 -2.56 -5.32 1.62
C VAL A 190 -1.97 -5.96 0.35
N PRO A 191 -0.72 -6.44 0.35
CA PRO A 191 -0.01 -6.83 -0.88
C PRO A 191 -0.28 -8.31 -1.26
N LEU A 192 -1.53 -8.76 -1.18
CA LEU A 192 -1.92 -10.13 -1.51
C LEU A 192 -3.08 -10.08 -2.52
N ALA A 193 -2.87 -10.69 -3.69
CA ALA A 193 -3.89 -10.73 -4.75
C ALA A 193 -4.90 -11.85 -4.51
N SER A 194 -4.43 -13.01 -4.05
CA SER A 194 -5.24 -14.22 -3.85
C SER A 194 -4.90 -14.83 -2.50
N PHE A 195 -5.79 -14.76 -1.51
CA PHE A 195 -5.53 -15.33 -0.18
C PHE A 195 -5.63 -16.86 -0.16
N ASP A 196 -6.43 -17.43 -1.06
CA ASP A 196 -6.72 -18.87 -1.14
C ASP A 196 -5.50 -19.72 -1.54
N THR A 197 -4.46 -19.09 -2.08
CA THR A 197 -3.23 -19.79 -2.47
C THR A 197 -2.35 -20.12 -1.27
N PHE A 198 -2.59 -19.49 -0.12
CA PHE A 198 -1.78 -19.61 1.09
C PHE A 198 -2.54 -20.31 2.21
N ASN A 199 -1.85 -21.08 3.04
CA ASN A 199 -2.39 -21.57 4.31
C ASN A 199 -2.06 -20.61 5.47
N LEU A 200 -2.39 -19.33 5.27
CA LEU A 200 -1.93 -18.26 6.14
C LEU A 200 -2.69 -18.23 7.47
N HIS A 201 -1.95 -18.24 8.57
CA HIS A 201 -2.45 -18.16 9.94
C HIS A 201 -2.15 -16.80 10.57
N VAL A 202 -1.05 -16.15 10.18
CA VAL A 202 -0.70 -14.83 10.71
C VAL A 202 -0.21 -13.89 9.62
N LEU A 203 -0.82 -12.72 9.54
CA LEU A 203 -0.43 -11.62 8.68
C LEU A 203 -0.09 -10.39 9.54
N VAL A 204 1.16 -9.96 9.53
CA VAL A 204 1.60 -8.79 10.29
C VAL A 204 1.80 -7.60 9.36
N LEU A 205 0.95 -6.59 9.48
CA LEU A 205 0.96 -5.35 8.70
C LEU A 205 1.13 -4.11 9.59
N THR A 206 1.61 -4.29 10.81
CA THR A 206 1.86 -3.21 11.78
C THR A 206 2.80 -2.16 11.22
N ASN A 207 2.60 -0.89 11.58
CA ASN A 207 3.49 0.22 11.20
C ASN A 207 3.67 0.35 9.67
N ASN A 208 2.56 0.40 8.94
CA ASN A 208 2.53 0.66 7.50
C ASN A 208 1.81 1.99 7.21
N SER A 209 1.43 2.23 5.96
CA SER A 209 0.73 3.44 5.52
C SER A 209 -0.66 3.11 4.96
N ILE A 210 -1.32 2.09 5.53
CA ILE A 210 -2.64 1.64 5.11
C ILE A 210 -3.69 2.59 5.69
N GLU A 211 -4.42 3.27 4.81
CA GLU A 211 -5.49 4.18 5.22
C GLU A 211 -6.85 3.48 5.28
N VAL A 212 -7.10 2.52 4.39
CA VAL A 212 -8.37 1.80 4.25
C VAL A 212 -8.09 0.34 3.91
N ILE A 213 -8.84 -0.58 4.53
CA ILE A 213 -8.87 -1.98 4.14
C ILE A 213 -10.04 -2.17 3.18
N GLY A 214 -9.76 -2.65 1.97
CA GLY A 214 -10.78 -2.87 0.95
C GLY A 214 -11.75 -3.99 1.32
N LYS A 215 -12.97 -3.91 0.77
CA LYS A 215 -14.01 -4.93 0.97
C LYS A 215 -13.54 -6.34 0.59
N ASP A 216 -12.80 -6.46 -0.51
CA ASP A 216 -12.28 -7.73 -1.01
C ASP A 216 -11.27 -8.37 -0.03
N ASN A 217 -10.43 -7.54 0.61
CA ASN A 217 -9.52 -8.04 1.65
C ASN A 217 -10.31 -8.54 2.87
N ILE A 218 -11.37 -7.83 3.27
CA ILE A 218 -12.22 -8.23 4.41
C ILE A 218 -12.94 -9.54 4.13
N THR A 219 -13.45 -9.73 2.90
CA THR A 219 -14.07 -11.00 2.50
C THR A 219 -13.07 -12.14 2.57
N SER A 220 -11.85 -11.95 2.04
CA SER A 220 -10.79 -12.96 2.12
C SER A 220 -10.35 -13.25 3.56
N PHE A 221 -10.22 -12.24 4.41
CA PHE A 221 -9.93 -12.46 5.84
C PHE A 221 -11.03 -13.31 6.49
N SER A 222 -12.30 -13.01 6.21
CA SER A 222 -13.43 -13.72 6.79
C SER A 222 -13.54 -15.18 6.31
N GLU A 223 -13.06 -15.48 5.11
CA GLU A 223 -12.97 -16.85 4.58
C GLU A 223 -11.88 -17.66 5.31
N LEU A 224 -10.74 -17.03 5.61
CA LEU A 224 -9.63 -17.62 6.38
C LEU A 224 -9.87 -17.53 7.90
N ARG A 225 -10.76 -18.38 8.43
CA ARG A 225 -11.22 -18.32 9.84
C ARG A 225 -10.12 -18.28 10.92
N ASN A 226 -8.97 -18.91 10.67
CA ASN A 226 -7.86 -19.01 11.62
C ASN A 226 -6.74 -17.98 11.36
N LEU A 227 -7.02 -16.96 10.53
CA LEU A 227 -6.08 -15.89 10.24
C LEU A 227 -6.15 -14.80 11.31
N ASP A 228 -5.01 -14.52 11.94
CA ASP A 228 -4.78 -13.33 12.75
C ASP A 228 -4.11 -12.24 11.90
N VAL A 229 -4.70 -11.04 11.88
CA VAL A 229 -4.23 -9.88 11.13
C VAL A 229 -3.86 -8.76 12.09
N PHE A 230 -2.58 -8.41 12.14
CA PHE A 230 -2.07 -7.32 12.97
C PHE A 230 -1.96 -6.04 12.16
N LEU A 231 -2.64 -4.98 12.61
CA LEU A 231 -2.87 -3.75 11.84
C LEU A 231 -2.50 -2.47 12.59
N ALA A 232 -2.02 -2.56 13.84
CA ALA A 232 -1.65 -1.41 14.66
C ALA A 232 -0.68 -0.45 13.94
N GLN A 233 -0.69 0.82 14.36
CA GLN A 233 0.20 1.86 13.83
C GLN A 233 0.03 2.11 12.31
N ASN A 234 -1.16 1.91 11.76
CA ASN A 234 -1.53 2.36 10.41
C ASN A 234 -2.38 3.63 10.46
N PRO A 235 -2.26 4.55 9.49
CA PRO A 235 -2.95 5.83 9.50
C PRO A 235 -4.39 5.72 8.97
N PHE A 236 -5.26 4.99 9.67
CA PHE A 236 -6.62 4.73 9.20
C PHE A 236 -7.44 6.00 8.96
N ARG A 237 -8.11 6.07 7.81
CA ARG A 237 -9.03 7.13 7.45
C ARG A 237 -10.45 6.75 7.87
N CYS A 238 -10.88 7.28 9.01
CA CYS A 238 -12.18 7.01 9.62
C CYS A 238 -13.29 7.90 9.04
N THR A 239 -13.43 7.83 7.72
CA THR A 239 -14.60 8.35 6.99
C THR A 239 -15.60 7.22 6.74
N CYS A 240 -16.64 7.47 5.97
CA CYS A 240 -17.71 6.49 5.80
C CYS A 240 -17.30 5.27 4.93
N ASP A 241 -16.20 5.37 4.17
CA ASP A 241 -15.56 4.26 3.45
C ASP A 241 -15.01 3.14 4.36
N ILE A 242 -14.77 3.43 5.64
CA ILE A 242 -14.28 2.43 6.61
C ILE A 242 -15.39 1.51 7.15
N GLU A 243 -16.66 1.75 6.82
CA GLU A 243 -17.83 1.07 7.39
C GLU A 243 -17.69 -0.46 7.41
N THR A 244 -17.30 -1.06 6.28
CA THR A 244 -17.14 -2.52 6.19
C THR A 244 -16.05 -3.03 7.14
N PHE A 245 -14.93 -2.33 7.21
CA PHE A 245 -13.81 -2.68 8.09
C PHE A 245 -14.19 -2.53 9.57
N TYR A 246 -14.91 -1.46 9.91
CA TYR A 246 -15.45 -1.24 11.24
C TYR A 246 -16.40 -2.37 11.68
N HIS A 247 -17.29 -2.83 10.81
CA HIS A 247 -18.17 -3.95 11.12
C HIS A 247 -17.41 -5.27 11.27
N TRP A 248 -16.40 -5.52 10.44
CA TRP A 248 -15.54 -6.69 10.58
C TRP A 248 -14.80 -6.69 11.93
N LEU A 249 -14.21 -5.56 12.34
CA LEU A 249 -13.55 -5.43 13.64
C LEU A 249 -14.48 -5.71 14.83
N LYS A 250 -15.75 -5.31 14.76
CA LYS A 250 -16.71 -5.56 15.85
C LYS A 250 -17.22 -7.00 15.91
N ASN A 251 -17.25 -7.68 14.77
CA ASN A 251 -17.85 -9.02 14.66
C ASN A 251 -16.82 -10.15 14.59
N SER A 252 -15.53 -9.83 14.46
CA SER A 252 -14.44 -10.79 14.30
C SER A 252 -13.40 -10.66 15.41
N SER A 253 -12.79 -11.78 15.80
CA SER A 253 -11.62 -11.83 16.69
C SER A 253 -10.30 -11.92 15.94
N GLN A 254 -10.33 -11.85 14.60
CA GLN A 254 -9.16 -12.02 13.72
C GLN A 254 -8.20 -10.82 13.71
N CYS A 255 -8.45 -9.78 14.51
CA CYS A 255 -7.53 -8.66 14.69
C CYS A 255 -7.14 -8.54 16.17
N PRO A 256 -6.10 -9.26 16.62
CA PRO A 256 -5.73 -9.28 18.05
C PRO A 256 -5.32 -7.91 18.61
N ASP A 257 -4.83 -7.01 17.75
CA ASP A 257 -4.41 -5.65 18.09
C ASP A 257 -5.47 -4.58 17.76
N SER A 258 -6.74 -4.97 17.59
CA SER A 258 -7.87 -4.09 17.25
C SER A 258 -8.00 -2.87 18.17
N HIS A 259 -7.75 -3.07 19.46
CA HIS A 259 -7.76 -2.02 20.50
C HIS A 259 -6.70 -0.93 20.31
N GLN A 260 -5.68 -1.17 19.49
CA GLN A 260 -4.60 -0.22 19.18
C GLN A 260 -4.82 0.50 17.85
N LEU A 261 -5.89 0.19 17.11
CA LEU A 261 -6.20 0.84 15.85
C LEU A 261 -6.80 2.22 16.13
N LEU A 262 -6.10 3.26 15.67
CA LEU A 262 -6.46 4.66 15.88
C LEU A 262 -6.79 5.32 14.54
N CYS A 263 -7.78 6.20 14.56
CA CYS A 263 -8.08 7.07 13.43
C CYS A 263 -6.98 8.11 13.24
N SER A 264 -6.48 8.26 12.03
CA SER A 264 -5.55 9.32 11.63
C SER A 264 -6.27 10.49 10.96
N GLN A 265 -7.32 10.18 10.20
CA GLN A 265 -8.15 11.14 9.48
C GLN A 265 -9.64 10.84 9.70
N PRO A 266 -10.54 11.82 9.53
CA PRO A 266 -10.26 13.26 9.42
C PRO A 266 -9.76 13.84 10.75
N ASP A 267 -9.28 15.09 10.76
CA ASP A 267 -8.69 15.73 11.96
C ASP A 267 -9.62 15.71 13.18
N GLY A 268 -10.94 15.85 12.97
CA GLY A 268 -11.95 15.78 14.04
C GLY A 268 -12.09 14.41 14.72
N LYS A 269 -11.56 13.34 14.11
CA LYS A 269 -11.57 11.98 14.67
C LYS A 269 -10.18 11.45 15.00
N LYS A 270 -9.14 12.27 14.80
CA LYS A 270 -7.75 11.83 14.97
C LYS A 270 -7.49 11.38 16.40
N GLY A 271 -6.83 10.22 16.55
CA GLY A 271 -6.51 9.59 17.83
C GLY A 271 -7.67 8.84 18.50
N ILE A 272 -8.87 8.82 17.91
CA ILE A 272 -9.98 8.02 18.42
C ILE A 272 -9.74 6.55 18.06
N PRO A 273 -9.86 5.60 19.02
CA PRO A 273 -9.81 4.18 18.71
C PRO A 273 -10.97 3.74 17.82
N LEU A 274 -10.70 2.95 16.78
CA LEU A 274 -11.72 2.53 15.80
C LEU A 274 -12.88 1.78 16.46
N GLU A 275 -12.61 0.95 17.46
CA GLU A 275 -13.65 0.20 18.19
C GLU A 275 -14.64 1.10 18.93
N LYS A 276 -14.20 2.31 19.30
CA LYS A 276 -14.99 3.31 20.03
C LYS A 276 -15.83 4.21 19.12
N LEU A 277 -15.70 4.09 17.80
CA LEU A 277 -16.56 4.80 16.86
C LEU A 277 -18.02 4.36 17.03
N ARG A 278 -18.93 5.32 16.86
CA ARG A 278 -20.38 5.07 16.80
C ARG A 278 -20.77 4.76 15.36
N HIS A 279 -21.92 4.11 15.17
CA HIS A 279 -22.41 3.80 13.82
C HIS A 279 -22.63 5.07 12.97
N GLU A 280 -23.12 6.14 13.58
CA GLU A 280 -23.28 7.47 12.94
C GLU A 280 -21.96 8.04 12.41
N ASP A 281 -20.82 7.67 13.02
CA ASP A 281 -19.52 8.17 12.61
C ASP A 281 -19.03 7.49 11.31
N VAL A 282 -19.65 6.39 10.88
CA VAL A 282 -19.27 5.64 9.67
C VAL A 282 -20.40 5.52 8.64
N ASP A 283 -21.59 6.03 8.92
CA ASP A 283 -22.76 5.95 8.02
C ASP A 283 -22.67 7.00 6.90
N CYS A 284 -22.59 6.57 5.63
CA CYS A 284 -22.58 7.46 4.46
C CYS A 284 -23.97 8.02 4.12
N ARG A 285 -25.07 7.46 4.64
CA ARG A 285 -26.44 7.83 4.22
C ARG A 285 -26.82 9.24 4.63
N SER A 286 -26.27 9.75 5.74
CA SER A 286 -26.52 11.11 6.22
C SER A 286 -25.95 12.17 5.28
N ALA A 287 -24.76 11.93 4.71
CA ALA A 287 -24.10 12.85 3.78
C ALA A 287 -24.81 12.95 2.42
N GLU A 288 -25.38 11.85 1.93
CA GLU A 288 -26.17 11.85 0.68
C GLU A 288 -27.46 12.66 0.81
N LEU A 289 -28.14 12.59 1.98
CA LEU A 289 -29.34 13.38 2.24
C LEU A 289 -29.06 14.89 2.24
N GLU A 290 -27.93 15.31 2.82
CA GLU A 290 -27.53 16.72 2.82
C GLU A 290 -27.23 17.21 1.40
N ALA A 291 -26.50 16.44 0.61
CA ALA A 291 -26.20 16.79 -0.79
C ALA A 291 -27.46 16.93 -1.65
N VAL A 292 -28.43 16.01 -1.51
CA VAL A 292 -29.71 16.06 -2.23
C VAL A 292 -30.51 17.30 -1.83
N SER A 293 -30.49 17.69 -0.55
CA SER A 293 -31.18 18.89 -0.06
C SER A 293 -30.65 20.18 -0.68
N TYR A 294 -29.32 20.34 -0.76
CA TYR A 294 -28.71 21.54 -1.36
C TYR A 294 -28.91 21.63 -2.88
N VAL A 295 -28.86 20.50 -3.58
CA VAL A 295 -29.17 20.46 -5.02
C VAL A 295 -30.62 20.88 -5.26
N PHE A 296 -31.55 20.38 -4.45
CA PHE A 296 -32.96 20.78 -4.54
C PHE A 296 -33.16 22.28 -4.26
N LEU A 297 -32.51 22.82 -3.22
CA LEU A 297 -32.54 24.25 -2.92
C LEU A 297 -32.00 25.09 -4.10
N GLY A 298 -30.89 24.66 -4.71
CA GLY A 298 -30.31 25.33 -5.89
C GLY A 298 -31.25 25.35 -7.09
N LEU A 299 -31.93 24.23 -7.37
CA LEU A 299 -32.94 24.15 -8.43
C LEU A 299 -34.14 25.07 -8.17
N VAL A 300 -34.62 25.12 -6.94
CA VAL A 300 -35.73 26.01 -6.54
C VAL A 300 -35.34 27.48 -6.71
N LEU A 301 -34.15 27.88 -6.25
CA LEU A 301 -33.67 29.26 -6.39
C LEU A 301 -33.48 29.66 -7.86
N ALA A 302 -32.96 28.75 -8.70
CA ALA A 302 -32.83 28.99 -10.14
C ALA A 302 -34.19 29.20 -10.80
N LEU A 303 -35.19 28.38 -10.46
CA LEU A 303 -36.54 28.47 -11.02
C LEU A 303 -37.25 29.76 -10.59
N ILE A 304 -37.09 30.19 -9.34
CA ILE A 304 -37.55 31.50 -8.85
C ILE A 304 -36.89 32.63 -9.66
N GLY A 305 -35.57 32.54 -9.90
CA GLY A 305 -34.84 33.51 -10.71
C GLY A 305 -35.36 33.60 -12.15
N VAL A 306 -35.63 32.46 -12.80
CA VAL A 306 -36.19 32.41 -14.16
C VAL A 306 -37.59 33.02 -14.20
N VAL A 307 -38.46 32.69 -13.26
CA VAL A 307 -39.81 33.26 -13.17
C VAL A 307 -39.74 34.77 -12.96
N PHE A 308 -38.87 35.25 -12.07
CA PHE A 308 -38.67 36.67 -11.81
C PHE A 308 -38.19 37.41 -13.08
N LEU A 309 -37.18 36.87 -13.78
CA LEU A 309 -36.71 37.43 -15.04
C LEU A 309 -37.79 37.44 -16.12
N MET A 310 -38.61 36.39 -16.20
CA MET A 310 -39.73 36.29 -17.14
C MET A 310 -40.80 37.34 -16.83
N VAL A 311 -41.13 37.58 -15.56
CA VAL A 311 -42.06 38.64 -15.13
C VAL A 311 -41.51 40.02 -15.51
N LEU A 312 -40.22 40.28 -15.28
CA LEU A 312 -39.57 41.53 -15.68
C LEU A 312 -39.58 41.71 -17.21
N TYR A 313 -39.34 40.63 -17.96
CA TYR A 313 -39.36 40.65 -19.42
C TYR A 313 -40.75 40.95 -19.98
N LEU A 314 -41.78 40.23 -19.52
CA LEU A 314 -43.16 40.42 -19.97
C LEU A 314 -43.72 41.80 -19.60
N ASN A 315 -43.32 42.34 -18.44
CA ASN A 315 -43.75 43.67 -17.99
C ASN A 315 -42.77 44.79 -18.38
N GLY A 316 -41.77 44.54 -19.22
CA GLY A 316 -40.71 45.50 -19.52
C GLY A 316 -41.22 46.85 -20.05
N GLY A 317 -42.27 46.85 -20.87
CA GLY A 317 -42.91 48.08 -21.36
C GLY A 317 -43.68 48.85 -20.28
N GLY A 318 -44.39 48.14 -19.39
CA GLY A 318 -45.13 48.72 -18.28
C GLY A 318 -44.20 49.29 -17.20
N ILE A 319 -43.14 48.55 -16.86
CA ILE A 319 -42.11 48.99 -15.90
C ILE A 319 -41.39 50.24 -16.41
N LYS A 320 -41.01 50.26 -17.70
CA LYS A 320 -40.36 51.43 -18.29
C LYS A 320 -41.26 52.67 -18.29
N ARG A 321 -42.56 52.50 -18.56
CA ARG A 321 -43.55 53.58 -18.50
C ARG A 321 -43.78 54.07 -17.07
N TRP A 322 -43.89 53.15 -16.10
CA TRP A 322 -44.01 53.48 -14.68
C TRP A 322 -42.78 54.23 -14.16
N LEU A 323 -41.57 53.76 -14.49
CA LEU A 323 -40.31 54.40 -14.08
C LEU A 323 -40.17 55.82 -14.64
N ASN A 324 -40.56 56.03 -15.90
CA ASN A 324 -40.55 57.37 -16.51
C ASN A 324 -41.57 58.30 -15.83
N ASN A 325 -42.81 57.84 -15.63
CA ASN A 325 -43.84 58.64 -14.95
C ASN A 325 -43.43 59.00 -13.51
N PHE A 326 -42.78 58.07 -12.80
CA PHE A 326 -42.30 58.30 -11.45
C PHE A 326 -41.16 59.31 -11.42
N ARG A 327 -40.19 59.20 -12.35
CA ARG A 327 -39.11 60.19 -12.52
C ARG A 327 -39.67 61.57 -12.81
N ASP A 328 -40.65 61.65 -13.70
CA ASP A 328 -41.24 62.91 -14.11
C ASP A 328 -42.04 63.53 -12.94
N ALA A 329 -42.80 62.74 -12.17
CA ALA A 329 -43.47 63.20 -10.94
C ALA A 329 -42.50 63.68 -9.85
N CYS A 330 -41.35 62.99 -9.69
CA CYS A 330 -40.30 63.43 -8.77
C CYS A 330 -39.66 64.74 -9.22
N ARG A 331 -39.46 64.91 -10.53
CA ARG A 331 -38.90 66.13 -11.12
C ARG A 331 -39.83 67.32 -10.89
N ASP A 332 -41.12 67.16 -11.17
CA ASP A 332 -42.12 68.21 -10.97
C ASP A 332 -42.16 68.66 -9.50
N GLN A 333 -42.11 67.70 -8.57
CA GLN A 333 -42.10 68.01 -7.15
C GLN A 333 -40.84 68.75 -6.72
N MET A 334 -39.66 68.36 -7.24
CA MET A 334 -38.40 69.07 -6.98
C MET A 334 -38.41 70.50 -7.54
N GLU A 335 -38.97 70.72 -8.73
CA GLU A 335 -39.09 72.05 -9.34
C GLU A 335 -40.00 72.96 -8.51
N VAL A 336 -41.12 72.44 -7.98
CA VAL A 336 -42.01 73.20 -7.07
C VAL A 336 -41.32 73.53 -5.74
N TYR A 337 -40.55 72.60 -5.17
CA TYR A 337 -39.76 72.87 -3.96
C TYR A 337 -38.69 73.94 -4.23
N HIS A 338 -38.02 73.89 -5.37
CA HIS A 338 -37.01 74.89 -5.76
C HIS A 338 -37.63 76.29 -5.92
N TYR A 339 -38.78 76.39 -6.58
CA TYR A 339 -39.50 77.66 -6.73
C TYR A 339 -39.96 78.25 -5.40
N ARG A 340 -40.51 77.43 -4.49
CA ARG A 340 -40.87 77.92 -3.15
C ARG A 340 -39.66 78.37 -2.35
N TYR A 341 -38.56 77.61 -2.42
CA TYR A 341 -37.33 77.98 -1.75
C TYR A 341 -36.80 79.32 -2.26
N GLU A 342 -36.76 79.57 -3.57
CA GLU A 342 -36.35 80.86 -4.13
C GLU A 342 -37.25 82.02 -3.67
N GLN A 343 -38.55 81.79 -3.58
CA GLN A 343 -39.53 82.81 -3.18
C GLN A 343 -39.43 83.17 -1.69
N ASP A 344 -39.25 82.17 -0.82
CA ASP A 344 -39.06 82.37 0.62
C ASP A 344 -37.66 82.91 0.97
N SER A 345 -36.69 82.73 0.07
CA SER A 345 -35.31 83.23 0.22
C SER A 345 -35.12 84.68 -0.25
N ASP A 346 -36.10 85.31 -0.90
CA ASP A 346 -35.98 86.68 -1.40
C ASP A 346 -35.99 87.70 -0.24
N PRO A 347 -34.86 88.36 0.08
CA PRO A 347 -34.75 89.27 1.22
C PRO A 347 -35.62 90.53 1.08
N ARG A 348 -36.28 90.77 -0.07
CA ARG A 348 -37.20 91.90 -0.25
C ARG A 348 -38.57 91.68 0.41
N LEU A 349 -39.01 90.43 0.58
CA LEU A 349 -40.30 90.09 1.22
C LEU A 349 -40.25 90.18 2.76
N ALA A 350 -39.06 90.09 3.37
CA ALA A 350 -38.87 90.24 4.81
C ALA A 350 -39.20 91.65 5.35
N ASN A 351 -39.29 92.67 4.47
CA ASN A 351 -39.54 94.06 4.86
C ASN A 351 -41.02 94.49 4.75
N VAL A 352 -41.94 93.59 4.40
CA VAL A 352 -43.37 93.91 4.25
C VAL A 352 -44.20 93.44 5.46
N ALA A 353 -43.60 92.72 6.41
CA ALA A 353 -44.26 92.31 7.66
C ALA A 353 -43.84 93.23 8.83
N VAL A 354 -44.43 94.44 8.88
CA VAL A 354 -44.53 95.26 10.10
C VAL A 354 -45.95 95.78 10.23
#